data_AF-A0AAJ2A5J4-F1
#
_entry.id   AF-A0AAJ2A5J4-F1
#
_cell.length_a   1.000
_cell.length_b   1.000
_cell.length_c   1.000
_cell.angle_alpha   90.00
_cell.angle_beta   90.00
_cell.angle_gamma   90.00
#
_symmetry.space_group_name_H-M   'P 1'
#
loop_
_entity.id
_entity.type
_entity.pdbx_description
1 polymer ?
#
loop_
_entity_poly.entity_id
_entity_poly.type
_entity_poly.pdbx_seq_one_letter_code
_entity_poly.pdbx_strand_id
1 'polypeptide(L)'
;MRKRSSRARRSCVARLHSIQAVCVASDGGPILFTSSLEPSMAYSCTDLVDDVLNDMVVRSWIKPDQYGPDDSQAQCDAVVAAIADADVSLRLAADAKQFNAELLDAVETLTGIAEQHGALALANVVYLQAAMLKGGLIELTRDEAENFDFVRDLPSGGRWWQSVKLVE
;
A
#
# COMPACT_ATOMS: atom_id res chain seq x y z
N MET A 1 29.37 21.75 -1.79
CA MET A 1 28.31 22.36 -2.62
C MET A 1 28.11 21.48 -3.87
N ARG A 2 27.31 20.40 -3.88
CA ARG A 2 25.83 20.26 -3.86
C ARG A 2 25.09 21.22 -4.80
N LYS A 3 24.67 20.73 -5.99
CA LYS A 3 23.39 21.01 -6.70
C LYS A 3 23.45 20.56 -8.18
N ARG A 4 23.40 19.25 -8.47
CA ARG A 4 23.04 18.71 -9.81
C ARG A 4 22.39 17.32 -9.68
N SER A 5 21.23 17.22 -9.03
CA SER A 5 20.47 15.96 -8.95
C SER A 5 18.95 16.15 -8.88
N SER A 6 18.42 17.31 -9.30
CA SER A 6 16.99 17.63 -9.23
C SER A 6 16.35 18.00 -10.58
N ARG A 7 17.08 17.86 -11.70
CA ARG A 7 16.59 18.24 -13.03
C ARG A 7 16.07 17.06 -13.85
N ALA A 8 16.64 15.86 -13.67
CA ALA A 8 16.17 14.64 -14.34
C ALA A 8 14.82 14.14 -13.79
N ARG A 9 14.57 14.24 -12.47
CA ARG A 9 13.31 13.80 -11.84
C ARG A 9 12.07 14.63 -12.20
N ARG A 10 12.23 15.84 -12.78
CA ARG A 10 11.10 16.65 -13.26
C ARG A 10 10.66 16.29 -14.69
N SER A 11 11.50 15.56 -15.43
CA SER A 11 11.22 15.24 -16.85
C SER A 11 10.26 14.06 -17.01
N CYS A 12 10.27 13.07 -16.12
CA CYS A 12 9.32 11.95 -16.18
C CYS A 12 7.93 12.34 -15.65
N VAL A 13 7.83 13.16 -14.60
CA VAL A 13 6.53 13.56 -14.03
C VAL A 13 5.78 14.55 -14.93
N ALA A 14 6.49 15.39 -15.71
CA ALA A 14 5.85 16.33 -16.63
C ALA A 14 5.24 15.66 -17.87
N ARG A 15 5.64 14.43 -18.23
CA ARG A 15 5.18 13.77 -19.45
C ARG A 15 3.81 13.09 -19.34
N LEU A 16 3.29 12.95 -18.12
CA LEU A 16 1.98 12.34 -17.85
C LEU A 16 0.81 13.35 -17.84
N HIS A 17 1.09 14.66 -17.76
CA HIS A 17 0.05 15.70 -17.73
C HIS A 17 -0.25 16.39 -19.08
N SER A 18 0.42 16.01 -20.17
CA SER A 18 0.25 16.66 -21.49
C SER A 18 -0.60 15.87 -22.49
N ILE A 19 -1.41 14.90 -22.05
CA ILE A 19 -2.42 14.22 -22.89
C ILE A 19 -3.64 15.12 -23.21
N GLN A 20 -3.55 16.44 -23.02
CA GLN A 20 -4.67 17.33 -23.30
C GLN A 20 -4.21 18.75 -23.65
N ALA A 21 -3.69 18.95 -24.87
CA ALA A 21 -3.75 20.26 -25.53
C ALA A 21 -3.43 20.18 -27.03
N VAL A 22 -4.49 20.39 -27.81
CA VAL A 22 -4.53 21.33 -28.95
C VAL A 22 -3.83 20.93 -30.25
N CYS A 23 -4.70 20.53 -31.21
CA CYS A 23 -4.54 20.64 -32.65
C CYS A 23 -4.24 22.09 -33.13
N VAL A 24 -3.77 22.24 -34.39
CA VAL A 24 -3.57 23.48 -35.20
C VAL A 24 -2.16 24.10 -35.01
N ALA A 25 -1.32 24.44 -36.00
CA ALA A 25 -1.35 24.65 -37.47
C ALA A 25 0.08 24.39 -38.05
N SER A 26 0.20 23.89 -39.29
CA SER A 26 0.59 24.60 -40.53
C SER A 26 1.93 25.36 -40.50
N ASP A 27 2.95 24.84 -41.19
CA ASP A 27 3.49 25.42 -42.45
C ASP A 27 4.89 24.86 -42.79
N GLY A 28 5.09 24.67 -44.10
CA GLY A 28 6.16 23.84 -44.68
C GLY A 28 7.53 24.51 -44.82
N GLY A 29 8.56 23.64 -44.83
CA GLY A 29 9.94 23.94 -45.23
C GLY A 29 10.83 22.71 -44.99
N PRO A 30 11.67 22.26 -45.95
CA PRO A 30 12.49 21.07 -45.77
C PRO A 30 13.76 21.41 -44.97
N ILE A 31 13.90 20.80 -43.79
CA ILE A 31 15.13 20.90 -43.00
C ILE A 31 16.05 19.74 -43.39
N LEU A 32 17.20 20.08 -43.98
CA LEU A 32 18.32 19.18 -44.22
C LEU A 32 18.82 18.66 -42.86
N PHE A 33 18.52 17.40 -42.54
CA PHE A 33 19.06 16.73 -41.37
C PHE A 33 20.50 16.27 -41.66
N THR A 34 21.48 17.00 -41.12
CA THR A 34 22.83 16.49 -40.94
C THR A 34 22.78 15.32 -39.96
N SER A 35 23.05 14.11 -40.46
CA SER A 35 23.22 12.90 -39.67
C SER A 35 24.40 13.06 -38.72
N SER A 36 24.12 13.44 -37.47
CA SER A 36 25.03 13.29 -36.35
C SER A 36 24.55 12.06 -35.56
N LEU A 37 25.30 10.98 -35.67
CA LEU A 37 25.11 9.74 -34.91
C LEU A 37 25.30 10.04 -33.41
N GLU A 38 24.23 10.43 -32.73
CA GLU A 38 24.10 10.18 -31.29
C GLU A 38 23.64 8.73 -31.15
N PRO A 39 24.35 7.85 -30.41
CA PRO A 39 23.87 6.50 -30.20
C PRO A 39 22.55 6.59 -29.46
N SER A 40 21.46 6.17 -30.09
CA SER A 40 20.22 5.94 -29.36
C SER A 40 20.52 4.87 -28.32
N MET A 41 20.69 5.25 -27.05
CA MET A 41 20.50 4.31 -25.95
C MET A 41 19.03 3.91 -26.01
N ALA A 42 18.76 2.87 -26.79
CA ALA A 42 17.45 2.28 -26.88
C ALA A 42 17.15 1.72 -25.50
N TYR A 43 16.19 2.33 -24.80
CA TYR A 43 15.69 1.81 -23.54
C TYR A 43 15.19 0.38 -23.78
N SER A 44 15.88 -0.58 -23.18
CA SER A 44 15.65 -2.01 -23.36
C SER A 44 14.68 -2.53 -22.32
N CYS A 45 14.11 -3.71 -22.57
CA CYS A 45 13.34 -4.44 -21.57
C CYS A 45 14.17 -4.72 -20.31
N THR A 46 15.49 -4.87 -20.43
CA THR A 46 16.39 -5.03 -19.28
C THR A 46 16.48 -3.77 -18.44
N ASP A 47 16.56 -2.58 -19.07
CA ASP A 47 16.58 -1.30 -18.35
C ASP A 47 15.27 -1.09 -17.56
N LEU A 48 14.14 -1.50 -18.14
CA LEU A 48 12.84 -1.48 -17.46
C LEU A 48 12.82 -2.41 -16.23
N VAL A 49 13.33 -3.63 -16.37
CA VAL A 49 13.38 -4.60 -15.26
C VAL A 49 14.26 -4.06 -14.14
N ASP A 50 15.46 -3.56 -14.46
CA ASP A 50 16.39 -3.00 -13.48
C ASP A 50 15.79 -1.79 -12.75
N ASP A 51 15.11 -0.89 -13.47
CA ASP A 51 14.43 0.28 -12.88
C ASP A 51 13.32 -0.14 -11.90
N VAL A 52 12.50 -1.14 -12.28
CA VAL A 52 11.41 -1.66 -11.43
C VAL A 52 11.98 -2.36 -10.19
N LEU A 53 12.95 -3.26 -10.36
CA LEU A 53 13.58 -3.96 -9.24
C LEU A 53 14.25 -2.98 -8.28
N ASN A 54 14.94 -1.98 -8.81
CA ASN A 54 15.59 -0.95 -7.99
C ASN A 54 14.56 -0.11 -7.22
N ASP A 55 13.43 0.30 -7.83
CA ASP A 55 12.37 1.03 -7.11
C ASP A 55 11.75 0.16 -5.99
N MET A 56 11.50 -1.12 -6.26
CA MET A 56 10.96 -2.05 -5.27
C MET A 56 11.93 -2.31 -4.10
N VAL A 57 13.24 -2.37 -4.37
CA VAL A 57 14.27 -2.41 -3.32
C VAL A 57 14.30 -1.11 -2.53
N VAL A 58 14.25 0.06 -3.19
CA VAL A 58 14.22 1.37 -2.52
C VAL A 58 13.02 1.51 -1.60
N ARG A 59 11.87 0.95 -1.97
CA ARG A 59 10.66 0.88 -1.14
C ARG A 59 10.70 -0.21 -0.07
N SER A 60 11.76 -1.02 -0.03
CA SER A 60 11.91 -2.18 0.87
C SER A 60 10.83 -3.24 0.68
N TRP A 61 10.26 -3.35 -0.53
CA TRP A 61 9.25 -4.37 -0.87
C TRP A 61 9.89 -5.71 -1.20
N ILE A 62 11.07 -5.69 -1.81
CA ILE A 62 11.91 -6.87 -2.06
C ILE A 62 13.31 -6.59 -1.57
N LYS A 63 14.06 -7.65 -1.28
CA LYS A 63 15.47 -7.54 -0.88
C LYS A 63 16.39 -8.05 -1.99
N PRO A 64 17.55 -7.42 -2.24
CA PRO A 64 18.46 -7.81 -3.31
C PRO A 64 19.05 -9.22 -3.16
N ASP A 65 19.04 -9.78 -1.95
CA ASP A 65 19.52 -11.13 -1.65
C ASP A 65 18.51 -12.24 -2.03
N GLN A 66 17.29 -11.86 -2.43
CA GLN A 66 16.22 -12.82 -2.77
C GLN A 66 16.30 -13.36 -4.20
N TYR A 67 17.08 -12.74 -5.09
CA TYR A 67 17.18 -13.12 -6.49
C TYR A 67 18.59 -12.90 -7.05
N GLY A 68 18.97 -13.71 -8.04
CA GLY A 68 20.20 -13.50 -8.80
C GLY A 68 20.03 -12.37 -9.84
N PRO A 69 21.09 -11.61 -10.18
CA PRO A 69 21.01 -10.54 -11.17
C PRO A 69 20.62 -11.03 -12.59
N ASP A 70 20.93 -12.29 -12.90
CA ASP A 70 20.63 -12.89 -14.21
C ASP A 70 19.48 -13.92 -14.14
N ASP A 71 18.78 -14.02 -13.00
CA ASP A 71 17.67 -14.96 -12.81
C ASP A 71 16.32 -14.23 -12.95
N SER A 72 15.88 -14.06 -14.19
CA SER A 72 14.61 -13.39 -14.50
C SER A 72 13.38 -14.08 -13.88
N GLN A 73 13.44 -15.39 -13.63
CA GLN A 73 12.33 -16.10 -13.00
C GLN A 73 12.27 -15.77 -11.51
N ALA A 74 13.40 -15.86 -10.79
CA ALA A 74 13.46 -15.48 -9.37
C ALA A 74 13.11 -14.01 -9.15
N GLN A 75 13.52 -13.12 -10.06
CA GLN A 75 13.12 -11.71 -10.06
C GLN A 75 11.60 -11.55 -10.20
N CYS A 76 10.99 -12.23 -11.17
CA CYS A 76 9.54 -12.20 -11.38
C CYS A 76 8.78 -12.71 -10.14
N ASP A 77 9.21 -13.85 -9.60
CA ASP A 77 8.58 -14.48 -8.43
C ASP A 77 8.66 -13.56 -7.19
N ALA A 78 9.81 -12.89 -6.98
CA ALA A 78 9.97 -11.91 -5.89
C ALA A 78 9.04 -10.71 -6.05
N VAL A 79 8.89 -10.18 -7.28
CA VAL A 79 7.98 -9.07 -7.57
C VAL A 79 6.53 -9.47 -7.32
N VAL A 80 6.10 -10.63 -7.82
CA VAL A 80 4.74 -11.13 -7.62
C VAL A 80 4.44 -11.38 -6.15
N ALA A 81 5.38 -11.97 -5.40
CA ALA A 81 5.24 -12.17 -3.97
C ALA A 81 5.09 -10.85 -3.21
N ALA A 82 5.92 -9.85 -3.52
CA ALA A 82 5.83 -8.53 -2.89
C ALA A 82 4.50 -7.81 -3.20
N ILE A 83 3.98 -7.95 -4.42
CA ILE A 83 2.66 -7.41 -4.78
C ILE A 83 1.55 -8.13 -4.01
N ALA A 84 1.63 -9.45 -3.87
CA ALA A 84 0.66 -10.22 -3.09
C ALA A 84 0.67 -9.82 -1.60
N ASP A 85 1.85 -9.63 -1.01
CA ASP A 85 2.01 -9.16 0.38
C ASP A 85 1.47 -7.73 0.56
N ALA A 86 1.70 -6.86 -0.42
CA ALA A 86 1.14 -5.50 -0.44
C ALA A 86 -0.40 -5.52 -0.54
N ASP A 87 -0.97 -6.39 -1.37
CA ASP A 87 -2.42 -6.57 -1.48
C ASP A 87 -3.05 -7.04 -0.16
N VAL A 88 -2.43 -8.02 0.50
CA VAL A 88 -2.86 -8.46 1.85
C VAL A 88 -2.83 -7.29 2.82
N SER A 89 -1.73 -6.54 2.86
CA SER A 89 -1.57 -5.38 3.75
C SER A 89 -2.62 -4.29 3.49
N LEU A 90 -2.96 -4.04 2.22
CA LEU A 90 -4.00 -3.08 1.83
C LEU A 90 -5.39 -3.52 2.27
N ARG A 91 -5.71 -4.81 2.15
CA ARG A 91 -6.99 -5.36 2.62
C ARG A 91 -7.13 -5.24 4.13
N LEU A 92 -6.09 -5.60 4.88
CA LEU A 92 -6.06 -5.47 6.34
C LEU A 92 -6.22 -4.01 6.80
N ALA A 93 -5.58 -3.07 6.10
CA ALA A 93 -5.75 -1.64 6.37
C ALA A 93 -7.17 -1.14 6.05
N ALA A 94 -7.78 -1.64 4.98
CA ALA A 94 -9.16 -1.33 4.64
C ALA A 94 -10.15 -1.85 5.69
N ASP A 95 -9.95 -3.08 6.17
CA ASP A 95 -10.76 -3.68 7.23
C ASP A 95 -10.64 -2.90 8.55
N ALA A 96 -9.43 -2.58 8.99
CA ALA A 96 -9.21 -1.78 10.20
C ALA A 96 -9.82 -0.36 10.10
N LYS A 97 -9.78 0.24 8.91
CA LYS A 97 -10.43 1.54 8.65
C LYS A 97 -11.95 1.41 8.71
N GLN A 98 -12.52 0.36 8.12
CA GLN A 98 -13.95 0.11 8.14
C GLN A 98 -14.44 -0.16 9.58
N PHE A 99 -13.73 -1.00 10.33
CA PHE A 99 -14.01 -1.25 11.73
C PHE A 99 -14.07 0.04 12.55
N ASN A 100 -13.07 0.92 12.41
CA ASN A 100 -13.05 2.19 13.12
C ASN A 100 -14.21 3.13 12.71
N ALA A 101 -14.63 3.09 11.44
CA ALA A 101 -15.79 3.87 10.98
C ALA A 101 -17.11 3.34 11.56
N GLU A 102 -17.34 2.03 11.53
CA GLU A 102 -18.51 1.38 12.12
C GLU A 102 -18.59 1.59 13.63
N LEU A 103 -17.44 1.51 14.31
CA LEU A 103 -17.34 1.73 15.74
C LEU A 103 -17.74 3.17 16.11
N LEU A 104 -17.19 4.18 15.42
CA LEU A 104 -17.51 5.59 15.70
C LEU A 104 -18.95 5.94 15.32
N ASP A 105 -19.56 5.24 14.36
CA ASP A 105 -20.99 5.38 14.07
C ASP A 105 -21.86 4.85 15.22
N ALA A 106 -21.43 3.76 15.87
CA ALA A 106 -22.15 3.13 16.98
C ALA A 106 -22.00 3.86 18.33
N VAL A 107 -20.80 4.35 18.67
CA VAL A 107 -20.48 4.91 20.00
C VAL A 107 -20.15 6.40 20.01
N GLU A 108 -20.17 7.05 18.84
CA GLU A 108 -19.81 8.46 18.55
C GLU A 108 -18.34 8.84 18.86
N THR A 109 -17.79 8.38 19.98
CA THR A 109 -16.43 8.67 20.44
C THR A 109 -15.79 7.47 21.12
N LEU A 110 -14.46 7.39 21.10
CA LEU A 110 -13.73 6.35 21.84
C LEU A 110 -13.95 6.45 23.36
N THR A 111 -14.19 7.64 23.90
CA THR A 111 -14.53 7.82 25.32
C THR A 111 -15.90 7.23 25.64
N GLY A 112 -16.86 7.31 24.72
CA GLY A 112 -18.17 6.67 24.85
C GLY A 112 -18.08 5.16 25.08
N ILE A 113 -17.08 4.48 24.51
CA ILE A 113 -16.82 3.06 24.76
C ILE A 113 -16.46 2.82 26.22
N ALA A 114 -15.56 3.64 26.77
CA ALA A 114 -15.15 3.49 28.16
C ALA A 114 -16.29 3.79 29.14
N GLU A 115 -17.18 4.72 28.79
CA GLU A 115 -18.35 5.08 29.60
C GLU A 115 -19.46 4.03 29.54
N GLN A 116 -19.71 3.41 28.39
CA GLN A 116 -20.80 2.44 28.19
C GLN A 116 -20.39 0.99 28.47
N HIS A 117 -19.18 0.61 28.09
CA HIS A 117 -18.68 -0.78 28.13
C HIS A 117 -17.45 -0.95 29.04
N GLY A 118 -16.93 0.14 29.60
CA GLY A 118 -15.78 0.13 30.50
C GLY A 118 -14.43 0.31 29.81
N ALA A 119 -13.43 0.71 30.60
CA ALA A 119 -12.09 1.01 30.10
C ALA A 119 -11.40 -0.21 29.44
N LEU A 120 -11.72 -1.42 29.91
CA LEU A 120 -11.15 -2.66 29.37
C LEU A 120 -11.70 -2.96 27.97
N ALA A 121 -12.99 -2.67 27.71
CA ALA A 121 -13.57 -2.78 26.37
C ALA A 121 -12.89 -1.82 25.38
N LEU A 122 -12.60 -0.59 25.80
CA LEU A 122 -11.83 0.36 24.99
C LEU A 122 -10.42 -0.18 24.67
N ALA A 123 -9.73 -0.76 25.64
CA ALA A 123 -8.42 -1.37 25.39
C ALA A 123 -8.51 -2.52 24.37
N ASN A 124 -9.52 -3.39 24.50
CA ASN A 124 -9.77 -4.49 23.57
C ASN A 124 -10.10 -4.02 22.15
N VAL A 125 -10.81 -2.91 22.00
CA VAL A 125 -11.04 -2.28 20.67
C VAL A 125 -9.72 -1.89 20.02
N VAL A 126 -8.83 -1.23 20.77
CA VAL A 126 -7.53 -0.79 20.25
C VAL A 126 -6.66 -2.00 19.91
N TYR A 127 -6.67 -3.05 20.73
CA TYR A 127 -5.97 -4.29 20.44
C TYR A 127 -6.54 -5.00 19.21
N LEU A 128 -7.87 -5.04 19.05
CA LEU A 128 -8.51 -5.62 17.87
C LEU A 128 -8.10 -4.88 16.60
N GLN A 129 -8.13 -3.55 16.61
CA GLN A 129 -7.70 -2.75 15.47
C GLN A 129 -6.22 -2.99 15.11
N ALA A 130 -5.35 -3.09 16.14
CA ALA A 130 -3.94 -3.41 15.94
C ALA A 130 -3.72 -4.84 15.42
N ALA A 131 -4.55 -5.81 15.85
CA ALA A 131 -4.52 -7.17 15.36
C ALA A 131 -4.98 -7.22 13.89
N MET A 132 -6.06 -6.53 13.52
CA MET A 132 -6.53 -6.43 12.14
C MET A 132 -5.44 -5.88 11.22
N LEU A 133 -4.76 -4.79 11.60
CA LEU A 133 -3.66 -4.23 10.80
C LEU A 133 -2.49 -5.19 10.57
N LYS A 134 -2.30 -6.16 11.47
CA LYS A 134 -1.23 -7.16 11.40
C LYS A 134 -1.70 -8.51 10.85
N GLY A 135 -3.00 -8.67 10.55
CA GLY A 135 -3.58 -9.96 10.18
C GLY A 135 -3.55 -10.98 11.33
N GLY A 136 -3.58 -10.50 12.58
CA GLY A 136 -3.49 -11.30 13.79
C GLY A 136 -4.83 -11.50 14.51
N LEU A 137 -4.73 -12.07 15.71
CA LEU A 137 -5.85 -12.33 16.62
C LEU A 137 -5.61 -11.67 17.97
N ILE A 138 -6.68 -11.28 18.66
CA ILE A 138 -6.65 -10.97 20.09
C ILE A 138 -7.17 -12.16 20.88
N GLU A 139 -6.64 -12.35 22.08
CA GLU A 139 -7.12 -13.35 23.03
C GLU A 139 -7.94 -12.64 24.10
N LEU A 140 -9.17 -13.10 24.31
CA LEU A 140 -10.08 -12.58 25.33
C LEU A 140 -10.53 -13.72 26.25
N THR A 141 -10.55 -13.48 27.55
CA THR A 141 -11.25 -14.35 28.50
C THR A 141 -12.76 -14.26 28.30
N ARG A 142 -13.53 -15.17 28.89
CA ARG A 142 -15.00 -15.15 28.78
C ARG A 142 -15.61 -13.84 29.27
N ASP A 143 -15.16 -13.34 30.42
CA ASP A 143 -15.67 -12.09 31.00
C ASP A 143 -15.32 -10.88 30.12
N GLU A 144 -14.15 -10.87 29.50
CA GLU A 144 -13.75 -9.81 28.57
C GLU A 144 -14.54 -9.87 27.27
N ALA A 145 -14.86 -11.07 26.78
CA ALA A 145 -15.67 -11.27 25.60
C ALA A 145 -17.12 -10.81 25.80
N GLU A 146 -17.70 -11.02 26.98
CA GLU A 146 -19.04 -10.51 27.31
C GLU A 146 -19.09 -8.98 27.29
N ASN A 147 -18.07 -8.32 27.87
CA ASN A 147 -17.96 -6.85 27.83
C ASN A 147 -17.64 -6.30 26.43
N PHE A 148 -17.23 -7.17 25.51
CA PHE A 148 -16.83 -6.82 24.14
C PHE A 148 -17.86 -7.26 23.09
N ASP A 149 -18.96 -7.89 23.49
CA ASP A 149 -19.95 -8.50 22.59
C ASP A 149 -20.64 -7.47 21.67
N PHE A 150 -20.69 -6.20 22.07
CA PHE A 150 -21.21 -5.10 21.25
C PHE A 150 -20.51 -4.96 19.88
N VAL A 151 -19.25 -5.40 19.76
CA VAL A 151 -18.54 -5.42 18.48
C VAL A 151 -19.18 -6.38 17.48
N ARG A 152 -19.89 -7.41 17.94
CA ARG A 152 -20.65 -8.31 17.08
C ARG A 152 -21.89 -7.68 16.49
N ASP A 153 -22.45 -6.68 17.16
CA ASP A 153 -23.64 -5.95 16.71
C ASP A 153 -23.33 -4.90 15.65
N LEU A 154 -22.05 -4.63 15.40
CA LEU A 154 -21.62 -3.77 14.29
C LEU A 154 -22.05 -4.36 12.94
N PRO A 155 -22.23 -3.53 11.89
CA PRO A 155 -22.64 -3.99 10.56
C PRO A 155 -21.79 -5.14 10.01
N SER A 156 -20.49 -5.13 10.31
CA SER A 156 -19.54 -6.18 9.93
C SER A 156 -19.01 -6.97 11.14
N GLY A 157 -19.72 -6.97 12.27
CA GLY A 157 -19.28 -7.55 13.54
C GLY A 157 -18.86 -9.02 13.43
N GLY A 158 -19.57 -9.81 12.62
CA GLY A 158 -19.20 -11.20 12.36
C GLY A 158 -17.84 -11.37 11.66
N ARG A 159 -17.41 -10.42 10.83
CA ARG A 159 -16.06 -10.41 10.24
C ARG A 159 -15.02 -10.02 11.28
N TRP A 160 -15.30 -8.99 12.07
CA TRP A 160 -14.40 -8.50 13.11
C TRP A 160 -14.14 -9.56 14.18
N TRP A 161 -15.14 -10.36 14.50
CA TRP A 161 -15.03 -11.43 15.48
C TRP A 161 -14.15 -12.61 15.03
N GLN A 162 -13.83 -12.72 13.74
CA GLN A 162 -12.85 -13.72 13.26
C GLN A 162 -11.43 -13.42 13.78
N SER A 163 -11.17 -12.16 14.15
CA SER A 163 -9.92 -11.73 14.76
C SER A 163 -9.91 -11.89 16.30
N VAL A 164 -10.91 -12.55 16.88
CA VAL A 164 -11.03 -12.77 18.32
C VAL A 164 -10.95 -14.27 18.63
N LYS A 165 -10.08 -14.63 19.57
CA LYS A 165 -9.93 -15.98 20.09
C LYS A 165 -10.29 -16.00 21.57
N LEU A 166 -11.18 -16.89 21.97
CA LEU A 166 -11.55 -17.05 23.37
C LEU A 166 -10.53 -17.95 24.08
N VAL A 167 -10.05 -17.51 25.22
CA VAL A 167 -9.20 -18.30 26.13
C VAL A 167 -9.96 -18.59 27.42
N GLU A 168 -9.75 -19.79 27.98
CA GLU A 168 -10.39 -20.25 29.22
C GLU A 168 -9.81 -19.56 30.46
#